data_AF-A0A2S3HT22-F1
#
_entry.id   AF-A0A2S3HT22-F1
#
_cell.length_a   1.000
_cell.length_b   1.000
_cell.length_c   1.000
_cell.angle_alpha   90.00
_cell.angle_beta   90.00
_cell.angle_gamma   90.00
#
_symmetry.space_group_name_H-M   'P 1'
#
loop_
_entity.id
_entity.type
_entity.pdbx_description
1 polymer ?
#
loop_
_entity_poly.entity_id
_entity_poly.type
_entity_poly.pdbx_seq_one_letter_code
_entity_poly.pdbx_strand_id
1 'polypeptide(L)'
;MAPRRLAASRLCGVCALFLLLSSSGASTLDSICTIPSHPPKRRQSGKDDALVLLNSFQLNFGYFFGGEGIHFAEDGNASYVIRSFSLFPHSVDRTADDSLLHVAATLTLSGGRARSYLPSHHGRRRRYRYVGDHHVRFYLDGYYSYASDELCMTGTGTYSSDGGSIEHLEDVVLKLRIPSPSNLSDPFVTGRLKGASFEAISLVAYAEGFYQYGESASCPTLQPSSPARGAFQALGANFSCAHLKEHLDTSYKLQYGGGGTHAPALMGLHGRQRLHVGQVQCTADGEVRAYAVLYNKTEMRGQLQPHSPFMFEEEVFVAEGRWYSDRSMLCLTACRVERSAETSLSVKECGVGMSFW
;
A
#
# COMPACT_ATOMS: atom_id res chain seq x y z
N MET A 1 -14.53 -42.56 -86.37
CA MET A 1 -13.81 -41.31 -86.72
C MET A 1 -13.27 -40.71 -85.43
N ALA A 2 -11.94 -40.72 -85.28
CA ALA A 2 -11.23 -39.80 -84.37
C ALA A 2 -10.69 -38.63 -85.22
N PRO A 3 -9.90 -37.65 -84.73
CA PRO A 3 -9.56 -37.23 -83.34
C PRO A 3 -9.47 -35.67 -83.18
N ARG A 4 -8.89 -35.20 -82.06
CA ARG A 4 -8.02 -33.99 -81.84
C ARG A 4 -8.58 -32.98 -80.80
N ARG A 5 -7.87 -32.46 -79.79
CA ARG A 5 -6.42 -32.20 -79.52
C ARG A 5 -6.14 -32.27 -77.99
N LEU A 6 -5.04 -32.89 -77.51
CA LEU A 6 -3.74 -32.31 -77.02
C LEU A 6 -3.94 -31.14 -76.01
N ALA A 7 -3.36 -31.08 -74.80
CA ALA A 7 -1.99 -31.39 -74.34
C ALA A 7 -2.00 -31.58 -72.79
N ALA A 8 -1.37 -32.60 -72.21
CA ALA A 8 0.04 -32.68 -71.76
C ALA A 8 0.47 -31.69 -70.65
N SER A 9 0.74 -32.27 -69.47
CA SER A 9 1.89 -32.01 -68.57
C SER A 9 2.07 -30.61 -67.95
N ARG A 10 2.02 -30.54 -66.60
CA ARG A 10 3.22 -30.41 -65.77
C ARG A 10 2.89 -30.55 -64.27
N LEU A 11 3.57 -31.50 -63.63
CA LEU A 11 3.85 -31.48 -62.20
C LEU A 11 4.54 -30.15 -61.85
N CYS A 12 4.08 -29.49 -60.80
CA CYS A 12 4.95 -28.71 -59.93
C CYS A 12 4.43 -28.87 -58.51
N GLY A 13 5.17 -29.63 -57.70
CA GLY A 13 4.88 -29.86 -56.31
C GLY A 13 4.95 -28.56 -55.53
N VAL A 14 3.88 -28.23 -54.82
CA VAL A 14 3.92 -27.27 -53.73
C VAL A 14 3.86 -28.09 -52.46
N CYS A 15 5.03 -28.33 -51.87
CA CYS A 15 5.18 -28.74 -50.48
C CYS A 15 4.52 -27.67 -49.62
N ALA A 16 3.26 -27.88 -49.25
CA ALA A 16 2.64 -27.16 -48.15
C ALA A 16 3.31 -27.66 -46.86
N LEU A 17 4.38 -26.99 -46.45
CA LEU A 17 4.90 -27.06 -45.09
C LEU A 17 3.75 -26.72 -44.14
N PHE A 18 3.24 -27.71 -43.42
CA PHE A 18 2.55 -27.50 -42.16
C PHE A 18 3.56 -26.90 -41.17
N LEU A 19 3.76 -25.58 -41.25
CA LEU A 19 4.30 -24.83 -40.13
C LEU A 19 3.21 -24.83 -39.06
N LEU A 20 3.37 -25.73 -38.10
CA LEU A 20 2.78 -25.61 -36.77
C LEU A 20 3.29 -24.28 -36.18
N LEU A 21 2.59 -23.19 -36.48
CA LEU A 21 2.66 -22.00 -35.64
C LEU A 21 2.06 -22.42 -34.30
N SER A 22 2.94 -22.81 -33.39
CA SER A 22 2.66 -22.75 -31.97
C SER A 22 2.41 -21.28 -31.69
N SER A 23 1.16 -20.84 -31.76
CA SER A 23 0.75 -19.57 -31.18
C SER A 23 0.90 -19.73 -29.68
N SER A 24 2.10 -19.47 -29.18
CA SER A 24 2.31 -19.12 -27.78
C SER A 24 1.42 -17.92 -27.50
N GLY A 25 0.25 -18.18 -26.94
CA GLY A 25 -0.56 -17.15 -26.33
C GLY A 25 0.31 -16.54 -25.24
N ALA A 26 0.90 -15.37 -25.53
CA ALA A 26 1.45 -14.51 -24.50
C ALA A 26 0.30 -14.26 -23.52
N SER A 27 0.40 -14.88 -22.35
CA SER A 27 -0.60 -14.72 -21.30
C SER A 27 -0.63 -13.24 -20.93
N THR A 28 -1.82 -12.68 -20.74
CA THR A 28 -2.03 -11.26 -20.38
C THR A 28 -1.53 -10.89 -18.97
N LEU A 29 -0.67 -11.74 -18.39
CA LEU A 29 0.08 -11.56 -17.15
C LEU A 29 1.47 -10.96 -17.40
N ASP A 30 2.04 -11.15 -18.60
CA ASP A 30 3.38 -10.68 -18.99
C ASP A 30 3.51 -9.14 -19.10
N SER A 31 2.40 -8.40 -19.01
CA SER A 31 2.40 -6.94 -19.16
C SER A 31 2.62 -6.17 -17.85
N ILE A 32 2.63 -6.84 -16.71
CA ILE A 32 2.75 -6.17 -15.41
C ILE A 32 4.22 -6.08 -14.97
N CYS A 33 5.01 -7.13 -15.19
CA CYS A 33 6.39 -7.22 -14.71
C CYS A 33 7.35 -7.49 -15.86
N THR A 34 8.55 -6.91 -15.79
CA THR A 34 9.67 -7.30 -16.65
C THR A 34 10.70 -7.99 -15.77
N ILE A 35 10.65 -9.32 -15.74
CA ILE A 35 11.62 -10.14 -14.98
C ILE A 35 12.78 -10.48 -15.93
N PRO A 36 14.05 -10.36 -15.49
CA PRO A 36 15.20 -10.77 -16.29
C PRO A 36 15.07 -12.23 -16.74
N SER A 37 15.16 -12.47 -18.05
CA SER A 37 15.05 -13.81 -18.64
C SER A 37 16.16 -14.77 -18.18
N HIS A 38 17.29 -14.22 -17.75
CA HIS A 38 18.37 -14.96 -17.09
C HIS A 38 18.57 -14.43 -15.67
N PRO A 39 18.33 -15.26 -14.63
CA PRO A 39 18.49 -14.81 -13.25
C PRO A 39 19.97 -14.48 -12.99
N PRO A 40 20.31 -13.25 -12.58
CA PRO A 40 21.67 -12.89 -12.27
C PRO A 40 22.20 -13.71 -11.08
N LYS A 41 23.51 -13.99 -11.07
CA LYS A 41 24.12 -14.76 -9.98
C LYS A 41 23.95 -14.00 -8.66
N ARG A 42 23.46 -14.69 -7.63
CA ARG A 42 23.31 -14.14 -6.28
C ARG A 42 24.68 -14.06 -5.60
N ARG A 43 24.90 -12.97 -4.87
CA ARG A 43 26.04 -12.76 -3.99
C ARG A 43 25.51 -12.78 -2.56
N GLN A 44 26.11 -13.60 -1.70
CA GLN A 44 25.74 -13.62 -0.29
C GLN A 44 26.13 -12.29 0.34
N SER A 45 25.15 -11.61 0.92
CA SER A 45 25.39 -10.47 1.80
C SER A 45 25.85 -10.96 3.18
N GLY A 46 26.69 -10.16 3.84
CA GLY A 46 27.02 -10.39 5.26
C GLY A 46 25.76 -10.34 6.12
N LYS A 47 25.76 -10.99 7.29
CA LYS A 47 24.57 -11.14 8.14
C LYS A 47 23.88 -9.82 8.49
N ASP A 48 24.66 -8.79 8.83
CA ASP A 48 24.12 -7.48 9.23
C ASP A 48 23.51 -6.73 8.04
N ASP A 49 24.16 -6.82 6.88
CA ASP A 49 23.72 -6.25 5.61
C ASP A 49 22.42 -6.92 5.12
N ALA A 50 22.30 -8.24 5.30
CA ALA A 50 21.08 -8.98 4.99
C ALA A 50 19.88 -8.53 5.86
N LEU A 51 20.08 -8.30 7.16
CA LEU A 51 19.01 -7.81 8.05
C LEU A 51 18.53 -6.42 7.67
N VAL A 52 19.47 -5.53 7.32
CA VAL A 52 19.16 -4.17 6.86
C VAL A 52 18.34 -4.22 5.56
N LEU A 53 18.73 -5.07 4.61
CA LEU A 53 18.01 -5.27 3.36
C LEU A 53 16.64 -5.93 3.54
N LEU A 54 16.48 -6.86 4.49
CA LEU A 54 15.17 -7.43 4.81
C LEU A 54 14.22 -6.33 5.31
N ASN A 55 14.70 -5.48 6.23
CA ASN A 55 13.89 -4.41 6.79
C ASN A 55 13.47 -3.35 5.75
N SER A 56 14.21 -3.17 4.65
CA SER A 56 13.85 -2.18 3.61
C SER A 56 12.63 -2.58 2.78
N PHE A 57 12.31 -3.88 2.70
CA PHE A 57 11.15 -4.39 1.95
C PHE A 57 10.00 -4.86 2.84
N GLN A 58 10.19 -4.83 4.16
CA GLN A 58 9.15 -5.22 5.10
C GLN A 58 8.04 -4.15 5.12
N LEU A 59 6.80 -4.61 4.95
CA LEU A 59 5.60 -3.80 5.12
C LEU A 59 4.72 -4.52 6.14
N ASN A 60 4.66 -4.01 7.36
CA ASN A 60 3.83 -4.60 8.39
C ASN A 60 2.36 -4.35 8.14
N PHE A 61 2.03 -3.22 7.52
CA PHE A 61 0.66 -2.83 7.32
C PHE A 61 0.44 -1.95 6.08
N GLY A 62 -0.45 -2.40 5.20
CA GLY A 62 -0.99 -1.64 4.08
C GLY A 62 -2.46 -1.93 3.85
N TYR A 63 -3.06 -1.26 2.89
CA TYR A 63 -4.46 -1.41 2.49
C TYR A 63 -4.56 -1.92 1.06
N PHE A 64 -5.61 -2.69 0.77
CA PHE A 64 -5.88 -3.15 -0.58
C PHE A 64 -7.32 -2.89 -1.01
N PHE A 65 -7.52 -2.81 -2.32
CA PHE A 65 -8.82 -2.64 -2.97
C PHE A 65 -9.04 -3.74 -4.00
N GLY A 66 -10.29 -4.19 -4.12
CA GLY A 66 -10.67 -5.38 -4.90
C GLY A 66 -10.52 -6.69 -4.13
N GLY A 67 -10.42 -7.82 -4.85
CA GLY A 67 -10.24 -9.15 -4.26
C GLY A 67 -11.54 -9.93 -4.03
N GLU A 68 -12.65 -9.46 -4.59
CA GLU A 68 -13.95 -10.15 -4.57
C GLU A 68 -13.86 -11.53 -5.25
N GLY A 69 -13.04 -11.63 -6.31
CA GLY A 69 -12.74 -12.88 -7.01
C GLY A 69 -12.09 -13.96 -6.14
N ILE A 70 -11.47 -13.57 -5.03
CA ILE A 70 -10.90 -14.46 -4.00
C ILE A 70 -11.65 -14.30 -2.66
N HIS A 71 -12.95 -13.99 -2.72
CA HIS A 71 -13.90 -14.01 -1.60
C HIS A 71 -13.74 -12.93 -0.52
N PHE A 72 -12.99 -11.85 -0.77
CA PHE A 72 -13.05 -10.70 0.13
C PHE A 72 -14.40 -9.97 0.02
N ALA A 73 -14.93 -9.51 1.15
CA ALA A 73 -16.20 -8.78 1.24
C ALA A 73 -16.08 -7.39 0.63
N GLU A 74 -17.00 -7.02 -0.26
CA GLU A 74 -17.03 -5.72 -0.96
C GLU A 74 -16.89 -4.52 -0.01
N ASP A 75 -16.21 -3.48 -0.50
CA ASP A 75 -15.99 -2.24 0.21
C ASP A 75 -17.31 -1.51 0.48
N GLY A 76 -17.59 -1.19 1.76
CA GLY A 76 -18.58 -0.17 2.11
C GLY A 76 -19.98 -0.61 2.57
N ASN A 77 -20.26 -1.87 2.93
CA ASN A 77 -21.60 -2.14 3.52
C ASN A 77 -21.81 -3.31 4.50
N ALA A 78 -20.81 -4.14 4.83
CA ALA A 78 -21.06 -5.26 5.75
C ALA A 78 -19.86 -5.81 6.55
N SER A 79 -18.65 -5.30 6.30
CA SER A 79 -17.42 -5.80 6.91
C SER A 79 -16.97 -4.89 8.05
N TYR A 80 -16.97 -5.39 9.29
CA TYR A 80 -16.29 -4.77 10.43
C TYR A 80 -14.78 -5.06 10.42
N VAL A 81 -14.23 -5.46 9.28
CA VAL A 81 -12.83 -5.86 9.15
C VAL A 81 -12.22 -5.07 8.01
N ILE A 82 -11.18 -4.33 8.37
CA ILE A 82 -10.38 -3.54 7.44
C ILE A 82 -9.64 -4.50 6.51
N ARG A 83 -9.76 -4.26 5.21
CA ARG A 83 -8.92 -4.90 4.19
C ARG A 83 -7.51 -4.37 4.31
N SER A 84 -6.58 -5.24 4.68
CA SER A 84 -5.19 -4.90 4.91
C SER A 84 -4.25 -5.94 4.31
N PHE A 85 -3.01 -5.56 4.05
CA PHE A 85 -1.97 -6.49 3.66
C PHE A 85 -0.69 -6.28 4.44
N SER A 86 0.14 -7.30 4.45
CA SER A 86 1.53 -7.26 4.92
C SER A 86 2.44 -7.99 3.94
N LEU A 87 3.67 -7.51 3.80
CA LEU A 87 4.72 -8.11 2.99
C LEU A 87 5.93 -8.38 3.89
N PHE A 88 6.26 -9.65 4.07
CA PHE A 88 7.39 -10.07 4.88
C PHE A 88 8.45 -10.74 3.98
N PRO A 89 9.58 -10.07 3.72
CA PRO A 89 10.68 -10.69 3.00
C PRO A 89 11.34 -11.75 3.87
N HIS A 90 11.72 -12.87 3.25
CA HIS A 90 12.44 -13.96 3.90
C HIS A 90 13.88 -14.09 3.39
N SER A 91 14.18 -13.60 2.18
CA SER A 91 15.54 -13.44 1.70
C SER A 91 15.66 -12.22 0.78
N VAL A 92 16.75 -11.47 0.94
CA VAL A 92 17.14 -10.39 0.03
C VAL A 92 18.63 -10.55 -0.28
N ASP A 93 18.95 -10.84 -1.53
CA ASP A 93 20.30 -11.10 -1.98
C ASP A 93 20.74 -10.05 -3.01
N ARG A 94 21.97 -9.55 -2.89
CA ARG A 94 22.59 -8.79 -3.99
C ARG A 94 22.78 -9.69 -5.19
N THR A 95 22.69 -9.13 -6.37
CA THR A 95 22.96 -9.88 -7.60
C THR A 95 24.30 -9.47 -8.21
N ALA A 96 24.71 -10.15 -9.29
CA ALA A 96 25.88 -9.75 -10.08
C ALA A 96 25.68 -8.41 -10.79
N ASP A 97 24.42 -8.01 -10.98
CA ASP A 97 24.02 -6.68 -11.40
C ASP A 97 23.75 -5.85 -10.13
N ASP A 98 24.58 -4.85 -9.88
CA ASP A 98 24.47 -4.02 -8.67
C ASP A 98 23.20 -3.14 -8.68
N SER A 99 22.48 -3.04 -9.81
CA SER A 99 21.18 -2.36 -9.91
C SER A 99 19.98 -3.24 -9.52
N LEU A 100 20.20 -4.54 -9.29
CA LEU A 100 19.16 -5.52 -8.99
C LEU A 100 19.40 -6.21 -7.65
N LEU A 101 18.31 -6.34 -6.88
CA LEU A 101 18.23 -7.23 -5.72
C LEU A 101 17.28 -8.38 -6.02
N HIS A 102 17.68 -9.59 -5.66
CA HIS A 102 16.77 -10.73 -5.60
C HIS A 102 16.01 -10.67 -4.28
N VAL A 103 14.68 -10.81 -4.35
CA VAL A 103 13.79 -10.72 -3.19
C VAL A 103 12.85 -11.92 -3.22
N ALA A 104 12.76 -12.62 -2.09
CA ALA A 104 11.70 -13.59 -1.84
C ALA A 104 10.91 -13.15 -0.61
N ALA A 105 9.58 -13.14 -0.73
CA ALA A 105 8.69 -12.60 0.29
C ALA A 105 7.33 -13.30 0.35
N THR A 106 6.70 -13.21 1.52
CA THR A 106 5.33 -13.65 1.74
C THR A 106 4.43 -12.43 1.84
N LEU A 107 3.48 -12.32 0.91
CA LEU A 107 2.41 -11.32 0.96
C LEU A 107 1.17 -11.95 1.59
N THR A 108 0.60 -11.33 2.62
CA THR A 108 -0.65 -11.78 3.25
C THR A 108 -1.71 -10.71 3.09
N LEU A 109 -2.84 -11.05 2.46
CA LEU A 109 -4.05 -10.23 2.45
C LEU A 109 -4.96 -10.68 3.59
N SER A 110 -5.52 -9.72 4.33
CA SER A 110 -6.40 -9.96 5.48
C SER A 110 -7.63 -9.05 5.40
N GLY A 111 -8.82 -9.60 5.63
CA GLY A 111 -10.06 -8.83 5.55
C GLY A 111 -11.28 -9.67 5.93
N GLY A 112 -12.46 -9.12 5.73
CA GLY A 112 -13.71 -9.87 5.94
C GLY A 112 -14.05 -10.78 4.76
N ARG A 113 -14.64 -11.94 5.03
CA ARG A 113 -15.28 -12.80 4.02
C ARG A 113 -16.75 -12.45 3.86
N ALA A 114 -17.22 -12.34 2.62
CA ALA A 114 -18.65 -12.25 2.31
C ALA A 114 -19.14 -13.53 1.65
N ARG A 115 -20.30 -14.03 2.09
CA ARG A 115 -21.04 -15.09 1.39
C ARG A 115 -22.24 -14.49 0.69
N SER A 116 -22.37 -14.78 -0.60
CA SER A 116 -23.60 -14.52 -1.33
C SER A 116 -24.62 -15.59 -0.96
N TYR A 117 -25.68 -15.22 -0.24
CA TYR A 117 -26.83 -16.09 -0.06
C TYR A 117 -28.05 -15.52 -0.78
N LEU A 118 -28.47 -16.28 -1.78
CA LEU A 118 -29.79 -16.35 -2.40
C LEU A 118 -30.23 -15.14 -3.27
N PRO A 119 -30.92 -15.40 -4.40
CA PRO A 119 -31.70 -14.38 -5.08
C PRO A 119 -32.82 -13.94 -4.14
N SER A 120 -32.86 -12.65 -3.78
CA SER A 120 -34.04 -12.10 -3.14
C SER A 120 -35.23 -12.23 -4.10
N HIS A 121 -36.29 -12.94 -3.70
CA HIS A 121 -37.55 -13.00 -4.46
C HIS A 121 -38.22 -11.63 -4.65
N HIS A 122 -37.71 -10.59 -4.01
CA HIS A 122 -38.09 -9.19 -4.23
C HIS A 122 -36.90 -8.37 -4.73
N GLY A 123 -36.39 -8.75 -5.90
CA GLY A 123 -36.08 -7.85 -7.01
C GLY A 123 -35.08 -6.70 -6.86
N ARG A 124 -34.44 -6.38 -5.72
CA ARG A 124 -33.58 -5.17 -5.69
C ARG A 124 -32.26 -5.13 -4.94
N ARG A 125 -31.80 -6.10 -4.14
CA ARG A 125 -30.40 -6.09 -3.60
C ARG A 125 -29.88 -7.50 -3.30
N ARG A 126 -28.69 -7.85 -3.82
CA ARG A 126 -27.89 -8.98 -3.30
C ARG A 126 -27.43 -8.56 -1.89
N ARG A 127 -27.86 -9.28 -0.85
CA ARG A 127 -27.35 -9.06 0.50
C ARG A 127 -26.19 -10.01 0.73
N TYR A 128 -25.01 -9.46 0.93
CA TYR A 128 -23.84 -10.21 1.37
C TYR A 128 -23.92 -10.40 2.88
N ARG A 129 -23.68 -11.64 3.35
CA ARG A 129 -23.55 -11.91 4.78
C ARG A 129 -22.07 -12.03 5.11
N TYR A 130 -21.60 -11.22 6.07
CA TYR A 130 -20.27 -11.40 6.64
C TYR A 130 -20.19 -12.77 7.32
N VAL A 131 -19.12 -13.53 7.03
CA VAL A 131 -18.95 -14.92 7.49
C VAL A 131 -17.81 -15.07 8.49
N GLY A 132 -16.97 -14.05 8.61
CA GLY A 132 -15.77 -14.09 9.44
C GLY A 132 -14.56 -13.52 8.73
N ASP A 133 -13.40 -13.71 9.35
CA ASP A 133 -12.12 -13.25 8.82
C ASP A 133 -11.64 -14.13 7.67
N HIS A 134 -10.95 -13.50 6.72
CA HIS A 134 -10.40 -14.13 5.54
C HIS A 134 -8.94 -13.74 5.37
N HIS A 135 -8.10 -14.74 5.09
CA HIS A 135 -6.68 -14.55 4.87
C HIS A 135 -6.25 -15.31 3.61
N VAL A 136 -5.51 -14.63 2.75
CA VAL A 136 -4.90 -15.21 1.54
C VAL A 136 -3.41 -14.97 1.63
N ARG A 137 -2.60 -16.03 1.50
CA ARG A 137 -1.14 -15.97 1.58
C ARG A 137 -0.53 -16.25 0.22
N PHE A 138 0.41 -15.42 -0.20
CA PHE A 138 1.15 -15.57 -1.44
C PHE A 138 2.64 -15.74 -1.14
N TYR A 139 3.26 -16.72 -1.79
CA TYR A 139 4.69 -16.96 -1.75
C TYR A 139 5.28 -16.48 -3.07
N LEU A 140 6.15 -15.48 -3.01
CA LEU A 140 6.58 -14.72 -4.17
C LEU A 140 8.11 -14.67 -4.23
N ASP A 141 8.64 -14.78 -5.44
CA ASP A 141 10.07 -14.67 -5.76
C ASP A 141 10.24 -13.70 -6.93
N GLY A 142 11.22 -12.80 -6.86
CA GLY A 142 11.37 -11.75 -7.85
C GLY A 142 12.58 -10.86 -7.66
N TYR A 143 12.51 -9.68 -8.29
CA TYR A 143 13.61 -8.73 -8.34
C TYR A 143 13.13 -7.31 -8.08
N TYR A 144 13.91 -6.58 -7.27
CA TYR A 144 13.81 -5.14 -7.12
C TYR A 144 14.87 -4.44 -7.97
N SER A 145 14.47 -3.37 -8.65
CA SER A 145 15.33 -2.55 -9.51
C SER A 145 15.48 -1.14 -8.94
N TYR A 146 16.72 -0.75 -8.63
CA TYR A 146 17.05 0.62 -8.21
C TYR A 146 16.85 1.66 -9.32
N ALA A 147 16.84 1.23 -10.59
CA ALA A 147 16.67 2.15 -11.72
C ALA A 147 15.21 2.61 -11.90
N SER A 148 14.26 1.82 -11.41
CA SER A 148 12.82 2.07 -11.56
C SER A 148 12.07 2.19 -10.23
N ASP A 149 12.73 1.89 -9.11
CA ASP A 149 12.10 1.73 -7.79
C ASP A 149 10.98 0.68 -7.79
N GLU A 150 11.10 -0.36 -8.64
CA GLU A 150 10.05 -1.37 -8.82
C GLU A 150 10.51 -2.74 -8.33
N LEU A 151 9.67 -3.36 -7.50
CA LEU A 151 9.73 -4.77 -7.11
C LEU A 151 8.72 -5.56 -7.94
N CYS A 152 9.22 -6.47 -8.76
CA CYS A 152 8.43 -7.36 -9.60
C CYS A 152 8.65 -8.80 -9.14
N MET A 153 7.57 -9.49 -8.78
CA MET A 153 7.63 -10.86 -8.25
C MET A 153 6.55 -11.75 -8.86
N THR A 154 6.84 -13.05 -8.91
CA THR A 154 5.93 -14.10 -9.34
C THR A 154 5.80 -15.17 -8.29
N GLY A 155 4.67 -15.87 -8.26
CA GLY A 155 4.52 -17.05 -7.43
C GLY A 155 3.10 -17.56 -7.35
N THR A 156 2.73 -18.08 -6.18
CA THR A 156 1.47 -18.77 -5.95
C THR A 156 0.80 -18.29 -4.67
N GLY A 157 -0.53 -18.40 -4.62
CA GLY A 157 -1.35 -18.03 -3.48
C GLY A 157 -2.14 -19.20 -2.92
N THR A 158 -2.51 -19.12 -1.65
CA THR A 158 -3.34 -20.11 -0.97
C THR A 158 -4.31 -19.47 0.02
N TYR A 159 -5.51 -20.06 0.14
CA TYR A 159 -6.48 -19.70 1.16
C TYR A 159 -7.40 -20.87 1.53
N SER A 160 -8.03 -20.79 2.70
CA SER A 160 -9.00 -21.80 3.13
C SER A 160 -10.41 -21.49 2.60
N SER A 161 -11.00 -22.44 1.88
CA SER A 161 -12.39 -22.38 1.44
C SER A 161 -13.36 -22.51 2.62
N ASP A 162 -14.63 -22.20 2.40
CA ASP A 162 -15.69 -22.40 3.42
C ASP A 162 -15.86 -23.88 3.80
N GLY A 163 -15.44 -24.80 2.93
CA GLY A 163 -15.47 -26.24 3.17
C GLY A 163 -14.23 -26.78 3.89
N GLY A 164 -13.28 -25.91 4.23
CA GLY A 164 -12.01 -26.30 4.86
C GLY A 164 -10.96 -26.84 3.88
N SER A 165 -11.24 -26.91 2.58
CA SER A 165 -10.23 -27.20 1.56
C SER A 165 -9.25 -26.03 1.41
N ILE A 166 -8.02 -26.32 1.01
CA ILE A 166 -7.06 -25.31 0.61
C ILE A 166 -7.24 -25.06 -0.88
N GLU A 167 -7.54 -23.83 -1.25
CA GLU A 167 -7.57 -23.37 -2.63
C GLU A 167 -6.20 -22.84 -3.03
N HIS A 168 -5.82 -23.07 -4.28
CA HIS A 168 -4.55 -22.66 -4.85
C HIS A 168 -4.77 -21.61 -5.94
N LEU A 169 -3.98 -20.55 -5.90
CA LEU A 169 -3.96 -19.46 -6.87
C LEU A 169 -2.63 -19.55 -7.63
N GLU A 170 -2.71 -19.89 -8.90
CA GLU A 170 -1.55 -20.02 -9.78
C GLU A 170 -1.29 -18.72 -10.56
N ASP A 171 -0.09 -18.62 -11.13
CA ASP A 171 0.35 -17.52 -11.99
C ASP A 171 0.11 -16.14 -11.36
N VAL A 172 0.55 -15.98 -10.11
CA VAL A 172 0.40 -14.72 -9.39
C VAL A 172 1.59 -13.81 -9.72
N VAL A 173 1.31 -12.58 -10.09
CA VAL A 173 2.27 -11.52 -10.39
C VAL A 173 2.01 -10.34 -9.45
N LEU A 174 3.05 -9.92 -8.73
CA LEU A 174 3.07 -8.74 -7.88
C LEU A 174 4.01 -7.70 -8.50
N LYS A 175 3.51 -6.47 -8.67
CA LYS A 175 4.33 -5.29 -8.97
C LYS A 175 4.10 -4.23 -7.92
N LEU A 176 5.16 -3.83 -7.22
CA LEU A 176 5.16 -2.73 -6.26
C LEU A 176 6.18 -1.67 -6.70
N ARG A 177 5.81 -0.40 -6.58
CA ARG A 177 6.72 0.73 -6.56
C ARG A 177 7.12 0.97 -5.11
N ILE A 178 8.40 0.81 -4.79
CA ILE A 178 8.94 0.95 -3.44
C ILE A 178 10.02 2.04 -3.46
N PRO A 179 9.72 3.26 -2.97
CA PRO A 179 10.70 4.32 -2.92
C PRO A 179 11.83 3.98 -1.93
N SER A 180 13.07 4.12 -2.37
CA SER A 180 14.25 3.82 -1.56
C SER A 180 15.40 4.83 -1.83
N PRO A 181 15.61 5.83 -0.96
CA PRO A 181 14.86 6.12 0.27
C PRO A 181 13.51 6.76 -0.01
N SER A 182 12.55 6.51 0.89
CA SER A 182 11.29 7.24 0.94
C SER A 182 11.47 8.61 1.59
N ASN A 183 10.60 9.57 1.29
CA ASN A 183 10.63 10.92 1.88
C ASN A 183 9.23 11.54 1.92
N LEU A 184 9.08 12.77 2.41
CA LEU A 184 7.77 13.43 2.52
C LEU A 184 7.07 13.62 1.17
N SER A 185 7.80 13.81 0.07
CA SER A 185 7.24 13.98 -1.28
C SER A 185 6.88 12.66 -1.94
N ASP A 186 7.54 11.57 -1.55
CA ASP A 186 7.30 10.23 -2.07
C ASP A 186 7.28 9.16 -0.94
N PRO A 187 6.20 9.13 -0.14
CA PRO A 187 6.15 8.33 1.08
C PRO A 187 5.45 6.97 0.91
N PHE A 188 4.87 6.68 -0.26
CA PHE A 188 3.97 5.55 -0.43
C PHE A 188 4.58 4.43 -1.25
N VAL A 189 4.36 3.20 -0.79
CA VAL A 189 4.46 2.00 -1.61
C VAL A 189 3.11 1.78 -2.29
N THR A 190 3.11 1.67 -3.61
CA THR A 190 1.89 1.43 -4.39
C THR A 190 2.10 0.28 -5.36
N GLY A 191 1.04 -0.44 -5.71
CA GLY A 191 1.21 -1.54 -6.65
C GLY A 191 -0.04 -2.34 -6.93
N ARG A 192 0.16 -3.45 -7.64
CA ARG A 192 -0.91 -4.33 -8.09
C ARG A 192 -0.49 -5.80 -7.96
N LEU A 193 -1.44 -6.61 -7.50
CA LEU A 193 -1.36 -8.07 -7.46
C LEU A 193 -2.38 -8.63 -8.43
N LYS A 194 -1.99 -9.53 -9.33
CA LYS A 194 -2.89 -10.17 -10.30
C LYS A 194 -2.57 -11.66 -10.38
N GLY A 195 -3.59 -12.50 -10.52
CA GLY A 195 -3.41 -13.92 -10.82
C GLY A 195 -4.22 -14.35 -12.03
N ALA A 196 -4.07 -15.61 -12.45
CA ALA A 196 -4.86 -16.16 -13.55
C ALA A 196 -6.37 -16.24 -13.23
N SER A 197 -6.73 -16.43 -11.96
CA SER A 197 -8.11 -16.69 -11.52
C SER A 197 -8.82 -15.49 -10.89
N PHE A 198 -8.16 -14.33 -10.78
CA PHE A 198 -8.74 -13.15 -10.14
C PHE A 198 -8.28 -11.83 -10.77
N GLU A 199 -9.12 -10.81 -10.64
CA GLU A 199 -8.84 -9.46 -11.14
C GLU A 199 -7.72 -8.78 -10.35
N ALA A 200 -7.14 -7.71 -10.92
CA ALA A 200 -6.04 -7.01 -10.27
C ALA A 200 -6.49 -6.38 -8.94
N ILE A 201 -5.76 -6.68 -7.87
CA ILE A 201 -5.92 -6.12 -6.53
C ILE A 201 -4.93 -4.96 -6.39
N SER A 202 -5.46 -3.79 -6.08
CA SER A 202 -4.70 -2.56 -5.84
C SER A 202 -4.10 -2.57 -4.43
N LEU A 203 -2.81 -2.24 -4.29
CA LEU A 203 -2.08 -2.24 -3.01
C LEU A 203 -1.52 -0.84 -2.71
N VAL A 204 -1.66 -0.40 -1.46
CA VAL A 204 -1.11 0.86 -0.95
C VAL A 204 -0.60 0.69 0.48
N ALA A 205 0.63 1.10 0.77
CA ALA A 205 1.18 1.19 2.12
C ALA A 205 2.00 2.48 2.31
N TYR A 206 2.13 2.91 3.56
CA TYR A 206 3.14 3.90 3.94
C TYR A 206 4.50 3.21 4.00
N ALA A 207 5.53 3.78 3.40
CA ALA A 207 6.84 3.14 3.32
C ALA A 207 7.45 2.99 4.73
N GLU A 208 7.80 1.77 5.13
CA GLU A 208 8.38 1.48 6.45
C GLU A 208 9.91 1.33 6.43
N GLY A 209 10.52 1.25 5.23
CA GLY A 209 11.97 1.16 5.05
C GLY A 209 12.69 2.48 5.29
N PHE A 210 13.84 2.63 4.63
CA PHE A 210 14.68 3.83 4.73
C PHE A 210 13.91 5.11 4.42
N TYR A 211 14.04 6.09 5.31
CA TYR A 211 13.41 7.40 5.17
C TYR A 211 14.45 8.51 5.23
N GLN A 212 14.35 9.43 4.29
CA GLN A 212 15.14 10.65 4.25
C GLN A 212 14.28 11.82 4.74
N TYR A 213 14.55 12.23 5.97
CA TYR A 213 13.91 13.40 6.58
C TYR A 213 14.36 14.69 5.90
N GLY A 214 13.42 15.60 5.67
CA GLY A 214 13.69 16.94 5.17
C GLY A 214 14.23 17.91 6.22
N GLU A 215 14.21 19.20 5.90
CA GLU A 215 14.53 20.25 6.86
C GLU A 215 13.53 20.26 8.03
N SER A 216 14.05 20.45 9.25
CA SER A 216 13.22 20.38 10.46
C SER A 216 12.09 21.42 10.43
N ALA A 217 10.88 20.96 10.74
CA ALA A 217 9.72 21.84 10.86
C ALA A 217 9.96 22.92 11.92
N SER A 218 9.61 24.17 11.57
CA SER A 218 9.68 25.29 12.50
C SER A 218 8.55 25.21 13.52
N CYS A 219 8.89 25.17 14.80
CA CYS A 219 7.90 25.26 15.87
C CYS A 219 7.38 26.70 16.01
N PRO A 220 6.08 26.89 16.33
CA PRO A 220 5.59 28.19 16.74
C PRO A 220 6.36 28.67 17.99
N THR A 221 6.68 29.96 18.03
CA THR A 221 7.38 30.62 19.15
C THR A 221 6.47 30.85 20.36
N LEU A 222 5.15 30.88 20.15
CA LEU A 222 4.16 31.08 21.20
C LEU A 222 3.66 29.72 21.70
N GLN A 223 4.03 29.34 22.92
CA GLN A 223 3.33 28.29 23.65
C GLN A 223 1.90 28.76 23.95
N PRO A 224 0.87 27.90 23.79
CA PRO A 224 -0.49 28.27 24.14
C PRO A 224 -0.57 28.70 25.62
N SER A 225 -1.28 29.80 25.87
CA SER A 225 -1.39 30.48 27.18
C SER A 225 -1.94 29.60 28.32
N SER A 226 -2.54 28.47 27.98
CA SER A 226 -2.90 27.41 28.89
C SER A 226 -2.50 26.07 28.29
N PRO A 227 -1.42 25.40 28.75
CA PRO A 227 -1.24 24.00 28.42
C PRO A 227 -2.51 23.27 28.86
N ALA A 228 -3.10 22.48 27.97
CA ALA A 228 -4.22 21.63 28.35
C ALA A 228 -3.77 20.81 29.58
N ARG A 229 -4.60 20.72 30.61
CA ARG A 229 -4.23 20.01 31.84
C ARG A 229 -3.91 18.54 31.47
N GLY A 230 -2.63 18.15 31.51
CA GLY A 230 -2.15 16.84 31.03
C GLY A 230 -1.41 16.85 29.67
N ALA A 231 -1.18 18.03 29.08
CA ALA A 231 -0.30 18.26 27.92
C ALA A 231 1.09 17.66 28.18
N PHE A 232 1.38 16.53 27.51
CA PHE A 232 2.59 15.69 27.48
C PHE A 232 3.59 15.74 28.66
N GLN A 233 3.13 15.97 29.90
CA GLN A 233 3.90 15.70 31.12
C GLN A 233 4.29 14.21 31.24
N ALA A 234 3.72 13.35 30.39
CA ALA A 234 3.89 11.90 30.38
C ALA A 234 5.09 11.36 29.56
N LEU A 235 5.71 12.15 28.68
CA LEU A 235 6.91 11.68 27.96
C LEU A 235 8.17 11.67 28.85
N GLY A 236 8.12 12.31 30.03
CA GLY A 236 9.26 12.45 30.92
C GLY A 236 10.35 13.36 30.33
N ALA A 237 11.39 13.64 31.12
CA ALA A 237 12.51 14.49 30.67
C ALA A 237 13.30 13.91 29.48
N ASN A 238 13.08 12.63 29.13
CA ASN A 238 13.81 11.90 28.10
C ASN A 238 12.86 11.39 27.02
N PHE A 239 13.13 11.75 25.76
CA PHE A 239 12.38 11.28 24.61
C PHE A 239 12.37 9.74 24.51
N SER A 240 11.19 9.17 24.28
CA SER A 240 11.02 7.74 23.96
C SER A 240 10.08 7.61 22.78
N CYS A 241 10.58 7.03 21.68
CA CYS A 241 9.79 6.79 20.48
C CYS A 241 8.57 5.89 20.75
N ALA A 242 8.71 4.90 21.64
CA ALA A 242 7.60 4.03 22.03
C ALA A 242 6.49 4.80 22.77
N HIS A 243 6.87 5.66 23.73
CA HIS A 243 5.90 6.49 24.45
C HIS A 243 5.27 7.54 23.53
N LEU A 244 6.03 8.12 22.61
CA LEU A 244 5.51 9.07 21.63
C LEU A 244 4.45 8.39 20.77
N LYS A 245 4.74 7.20 20.25
CA LYS A 245 3.79 6.42 19.45
C LYS A 245 2.51 6.12 20.22
N GLU A 246 2.61 5.68 21.47
CA GLU A 246 1.45 5.39 22.33
C GLU A 246 0.54 6.62 22.53
N HIS A 247 1.13 7.81 22.70
CA HIS A 247 0.36 9.02 22.92
C HIS A 247 -0.13 9.69 21.64
N LEU A 248 0.61 9.54 20.54
CA LEU A 248 0.33 10.18 19.26
C LEU A 248 -0.68 9.40 18.42
N ASP A 249 -0.72 8.08 18.54
CA ASP A 249 -1.64 7.19 17.79
C ASP A 249 -3.08 7.25 18.35
N THR A 250 -3.75 8.41 18.17
CA THR A 250 -5.08 8.68 18.73
C THR A 250 -5.82 9.78 17.95
N SER A 251 -7.00 10.17 18.44
CA SER A 251 -7.84 11.21 17.83
C SER A 251 -7.89 12.49 18.66
N TYR A 252 -7.52 13.60 18.03
CA TYR A 252 -7.47 14.94 18.60
C TYR A 252 -8.66 15.79 18.16
N LYS A 253 -9.01 16.79 18.99
CA LYS A 253 -9.87 17.91 18.57
C LYS A 253 -8.98 19.03 18.07
N LEU A 254 -9.34 19.62 16.95
CA LEU A 254 -8.55 20.69 16.35
C LEU A 254 -8.86 22.04 16.98
N GLN A 255 -7.82 22.77 17.31
CA GLN A 255 -7.88 24.20 17.60
C GLN A 255 -7.14 24.93 16.47
N TYR A 256 -7.87 25.71 15.70
CA TYR A 256 -7.27 26.51 14.64
C TYR A 256 -6.64 27.77 15.24
N GLY A 257 -5.38 28.05 14.90
CA GLY A 257 -4.69 29.26 15.30
C GLY A 257 -5.36 30.49 14.67
N GLY A 258 -6.06 31.29 15.47
CA GLY A 258 -6.70 32.52 15.01
C GLY A 258 -5.70 33.68 14.96
N GLY A 259 -5.51 34.30 13.78
CA GLY A 259 -4.65 35.47 13.65
C GLY A 259 -4.27 35.87 12.24
N GLY A 260 -5.24 35.99 11.33
CA GLY A 260 -5.03 36.61 10.02
C GLY A 260 -6.35 36.66 9.26
N THR A 261 -6.62 37.78 8.58
CA THR A 261 -7.73 37.97 7.62
C THR A 261 -7.68 37.01 6.42
N HIS A 262 -6.71 36.11 6.42
CA HIS A 262 -6.60 34.91 5.60
C HIS A 262 -6.45 33.66 6.47
N ALA A 263 -7.35 33.45 7.45
CA ALA A 263 -7.66 32.08 7.84
C ALA A 263 -7.94 31.34 6.53
N PRO A 264 -7.26 30.23 6.20
CA PRO A 264 -7.44 29.62 4.89
C PRO A 264 -8.84 29.04 4.79
N ALA A 265 -9.77 29.89 4.35
CA ALA A 265 -10.90 29.56 3.50
C ALA A 265 -10.44 28.84 2.21
N LEU A 266 -9.11 28.77 1.99
CA LEU A 266 -8.42 28.09 0.90
C LEU A 266 -8.54 26.55 0.90
N MET A 267 -9.00 25.89 1.96
CA MET A 267 -8.90 24.42 2.04
C MET A 267 -10.23 23.67 2.23
N GLY A 268 -11.39 24.33 2.30
CA GLY A 268 -12.67 23.62 2.53
C GLY A 268 -12.76 22.88 3.89
N LEU A 269 -11.75 23.03 4.75
CA LEU A 269 -11.61 22.44 6.08
C LEU A 269 -12.64 22.92 7.10
N HIS A 270 -13.44 23.93 6.74
CA HIS A 270 -14.56 24.43 7.54
C HIS A 270 -15.60 23.33 7.77
N GLY A 271 -15.47 22.61 8.87
CA GLY A 271 -16.36 21.51 9.27
C GLY A 271 -15.61 20.32 9.86
N ARG A 272 -14.34 20.10 9.53
CA ARG A 272 -13.55 19.00 10.11
C ARG A 272 -13.05 19.41 11.49
N GLN A 273 -13.55 18.74 12.52
CA GLN A 273 -13.27 19.08 13.92
C GLN A 273 -12.24 18.15 14.58
N ARG A 274 -11.92 17.03 13.93
CA ARG A 274 -11.06 16.00 14.52
C ARG A 274 -9.97 15.54 13.55
N LEU A 275 -8.82 15.24 14.14
CA LEU A 275 -7.64 14.70 13.49
C LEU A 275 -7.35 13.35 14.13
N HIS A 276 -7.26 12.28 13.35
CA HIS A 276 -6.68 11.02 13.82
C HIS A 276 -5.25 10.93 13.30
N VAL A 277 -4.30 10.64 14.17
CA VAL A 277 -2.91 10.38 13.82
C VAL A 277 -2.64 8.90 14.03
N GLY A 278 -1.93 8.26 13.11
CA GLY A 278 -1.57 6.85 13.15
C GLY A 278 -0.31 6.56 12.36
N GLN A 279 0.10 5.28 12.33
CA GLN A 279 1.33 4.82 11.66
C GLN A 279 2.57 5.64 12.03
N VAL A 280 2.66 6.04 13.31
CA VAL A 280 3.76 6.86 13.82
C VAL A 280 5.05 6.05 13.83
N GLN A 281 6.10 6.66 13.28
CA GLN A 281 7.46 6.15 13.30
C GLN A 281 8.42 7.23 13.74
N CYS A 282 9.45 6.85 14.48
CA CYS A 282 10.43 7.80 15.00
C CYS A 282 11.82 7.18 15.14
N THR A 283 12.84 8.04 15.11
CA THR A 283 14.23 7.69 15.33
C THR A 283 14.65 8.00 16.77
N ALA A 284 15.79 7.47 17.20
CA ALA A 284 16.35 7.78 18.52
C ALA A 284 16.69 9.27 18.67
N ASP A 285 16.98 9.96 17.57
CA ASP A 285 17.36 11.37 17.51
C ASP A 285 16.15 12.32 17.55
N GLY A 286 14.93 11.78 17.69
CA GLY A 286 13.70 12.56 17.80
C GLY A 286 13.07 12.96 16.47
N GLU A 287 13.54 12.43 15.34
CA GLU A 287 12.81 12.55 14.07
C GLU A 287 11.53 11.72 14.14
N VAL A 288 10.46 12.26 13.58
CA VAL A 288 9.12 11.69 13.62
C VAL A 288 8.50 11.80 12.24
N ARG A 289 7.89 10.71 11.78
CA ARG A 289 6.97 10.73 10.64
C ARG A 289 5.66 10.08 11.04
N ALA A 290 4.57 10.60 10.52
CA ALA A 290 3.24 10.16 10.87
C ALA A 290 2.27 10.33 9.70
N TYR A 291 1.21 9.54 9.77
CA TYR A 291 0.07 9.63 8.90
C TYR A 291 -1.10 10.25 9.67
N ALA A 292 -1.84 11.16 9.05
CA ALA A 292 -2.96 11.82 9.73
C ALA A 292 -4.18 12.01 8.83
N VAL A 293 -5.37 11.97 9.43
CA VAL A 293 -6.65 12.02 8.73
C VAL A 293 -7.58 13.01 9.40
N LEU A 294 -8.14 13.92 8.61
CA LEU A 294 -9.15 14.88 9.03
C LEU A 294 -10.56 14.41 8.69
N TYR A 295 -11.44 14.43 9.69
CA TYR A 295 -12.83 13.96 9.53
C TYR A 295 -13.85 14.85 10.27
N ASN A 296 -15.12 14.77 9.84
CA ASN A 296 -16.18 15.74 10.18
C ASN A 296 -17.18 15.23 11.25
N LYS A 297 -17.42 13.92 11.40
CA LYS A 297 -18.61 13.44 12.14
C LYS A 297 -18.47 13.27 13.66
N THR A 298 -19.55 13.65 14.34
CA THR A 298 -19.95 13.42 15.75
C THR A 298 -20.59 12.04 16.01
N GLU A 299 -20.75 11.19 14.98
CA GLU A 299 -21.48 9.91 15.04
C GLU A 299 -20.60 8.69 15.39
N MET A 300 -19.60 8.84 16.25
CA MET A 300 -18.88 7.69 16.82
C MET A 300 -19.62 7.08 18.02
N ARG A 301 -20.96 7.14 18.05
CA ARG A 301 -21.78 6.28 18.93
C ARG A 301 -22.22 5.06 18.12
N GLY A 302 -21.28 4.17 17.83
CA GLY A 302 -21.59 2.84 17.29
C GLY A 302 -20.57 2.23 16.31
N GLN A 303 -19.69 3.04 15.70
CA GLN A 303 -18.65 2.55 14.79
C GLN A 303 -17.27 2.68 15.45
N LEU A 304 -16.84 1.60 16.09
CA LEU A 304 -15.61 1.47 16.87
C LEU A 304 -14.35 1.22 16.02
N GLN A 305 -14.35 1.52 14.71
CA GLN A 305 -13.26 1.05 13.85
C GLN A 305 -12.77 2.11 12.85
N PRO A 306 -11.44 2.27 12.73
CA PRO A 306 -10.85 3.15 11.73
C PRO A 306 -11.22 2.59 10.35
N HIS A 307 -11.87 3.39 9.51
CA HIS A 307 -12.01 3.05 8.10
C HIS A 307 -10.60 3.03 7.49
N SER A 308 -10.39 2.31 6.38
CA SER A 308 -9.14 2.49 5.65
C SER A 308 -9.06 3.98 5.28
N PRO A 309 -7.97 4.68 5.63
CA PRO A 309 -7.86 6.12 5.50
C PRO A 309 -8.04 6.67 4.07
N PHE A 310 -8.01 5.76 3.10
CA PHE A 310 -8.10 6.04 1.68
C PHE A 310 -9.49 5.71 1.09
N MET A 311 -10.47 5.37 1.94
CA MET A 311 -11.78 4.83 1.51
C MET A 311 -12.87 5.88 1.26
N PHE A 312 -12.76 7.09 1.81
CA PHE A 312 -13.79 8.13 1.68
C PHE A 312 -13.19 9.54 1.64
N GLU A 313 -14.03 10.56 1.45
CA GLU A 313 -13.77 12.02 1.33
C GLU A 313 -12.99 12.65 2.52
N GLU A 314 -12.24 11.84 3.26
CA GLU A 314 -11.35 12.22 4.33
C GLU A 314 -10.10 12.90 3.78
N GLU A 315 -9.71 14.00 4.41
CA GLU A 315 -8.50 14.72 4.01
C GLU A 315 -7.33 14.09 4.72
N VAL A 316 -6.42 13.56 3.91
CA VAL A 316 -5.27 12.80 4.36
C VAL A 316 -4.03 13.66 4.32
N PHE A 317 -3.17 13.47 5.32
CA PHE A 317 -1.87 14.11 5.43
C PHE A 317 -0.80 13.07 5.71
N VAL A 318 0.36 13.28 5.09
CA VAL A 318 1.63 12.74 5.57
C VAL A 318 2.39 13.86 6.23
N ALA A 319 3.07 13.55 7.33
CA ALA A 319 3.77 14.55 8.10
C ALA A 319 5.14 14.02 8.53
N GLU A 320 6.13 14.90 8.55
CA GLU A 320 7.45 14.66 9.13
C GLU A 320 7.85 15.83 10.01
N GLY A 321 8.78 15.61 10.92
CA GLY A 321 9.34 16.67 11.75
C GLY A 321 10.08 16.10 12.94
N ARG A 322 10.19 16.90 14.00
CA ARG A 322 11.10 16.60 15.10
C ARG A 322 10.48 16.90 16.46
N TRP A 323 10.83 16.06 17.43
CA TRP A 323 10.63 16.32 18.85
C TRP A 323 11.70 17.27 19.40
N TYR A 324 11.25 18.37 19.99
CA TYR A 324 12.09 19.36 20.65
C TYR A 324 12.00 19.20 22.17
N SER A 325 13.01 18.55 22.76
CA SER A 325 13.04 18.23 24.20
C SER A 325 13.12 19.48 25.08
N ASP A 326 13.81 20.53 24.64
CA ASP A 326 13.91 21.83 25.32
C ASP A 326 12.55 22.51 25.50
N ARG A 327 11.61 22.26 24.57
CA ARG A 327 10.26 22.86 24.56
C ARG A 327 9.17 21.88 24.94
N SER A 328 9.51 20.60 25.10
CA SER A 328 8.54 19.49 25.25
C SER A 328 7.46 19.53 24.18
N MET A 329 7.87 19.70 22.92
CA MET A 329 6.94 19.94 21.80
C MET A 329 7.33 19.11 20.58
N LEU A 330 6.35 18.48 19.95
CA LEU A 330 6.48 17.88 18.62
C LEU A 330 6.03 18.88 17.58
N CYS A 331 6.87 19.14 16.57
CA CYS A 331 6.53 20.01 15.46
C CYS A 331 6.68 19.23 14.16
N LEU A 332 5.61 19.21 13.37
CA LEU A 332 5.56 18.53 12.09
C LEU A 332 5.22 19.53 10.98
N THR A 333 5.79 19.28 9.81
CA THR A 333 5.32 19.83 8.53
C THR A 333 4.56 18.72 7.83
N ALA A 334 3.39 19.06 7.32
CA ALA A 334 2.51 18.12 6.65
C ALA A 334 2.24 18.54 5.21
N CYS A 335 2.03 17.53 4.38
CA CYS A 335 1.55 17.67 3.03
C CYS A 335 0.24 16.91 2.88
N ARG A 336 -0.69 17.50 2.13
CA ARG A 336 -1.94 16.84 1.77
C ARG A 336 -1.68 15.69 0.81
N VAL A 337 -2.45 14.63 0.91
CA VAL A 337 -2.41 13.51 -0.03
C VAL A 337 -3.67 13.55 -0.87
N GLU A 338 -3.49 13.63 -2.18
CA GLU A 338 -4.56 13.56 -3.17
C GLU A 338 -4.60 12.16 -3.78
N ARG A 339 -5.80 11.59 -3.85
CA ARG A 339 -6.08 10.31 -4.48
C ARG A 339 -6.80 10.56 -5.81
N SER A 340 -6.14 10.24 -6.93
CA SER A 340 -6.76 10.31 -8.26
C SER A 340 -7.35 8.97 -8.71
N ALA A 341 -6.84 7.86 -8.18
CA ALA A 341 -7.34 6.49 -8.36
C ALA A 341 -6.85 5.59 -7.22
N GLU A 342 -7.21 4.31 -7.21
CA GLU A 342 -6.94 3.39 -6.09
C GLU A 342 -5.47 3.27 -5.68
N THR A 343 -4.57 3.28 -6.66
CA THR A 343 -3.12 3.18 -6.49
C THR A 343 -2.40 4.48 -6.84
N SER A 344 -3.16 5.54 -7.14
CA SER A 344 -2.63 6.83 -7.59
C SER A 344 -2.77 7.84 -6.46
N LEU A 345 -1.81 7.76 -5.53
CA LEU A 345 -1.63 8.73 -4.47
C LEU A 345 -0.53 9.69 -4.86
N SER A 346 -0.76 10.98 -4.65
CA SER A 346 0.26 12.00 -4.85
C SER A 346 0.24 12.99 -3.71
N VAL A 347 1.43 13.40 -3.30
CA VAL A 347 1.59 14.45 -2.30
C VAL A 347 1.35 15.80 -2.99
N LYS A 348 0.50 16.62 -2.37
CA LYS A 348 0.10 17.95 -2.80
C LYS A 348 0.15 18.91 -1.63
N GLU A 349 0.29 20.21 -1.91
CA GLU A 349 0.06 21.27 -0.90
C GLU A 349 0.81 21.02 0.42
N CYS A 350 2.14 21.16 0.38
CA CYS A 350 3.02 21.03 1.53
C CYS A 350 3.12 22.32 2.36
N GLY A 351 3.56 22.19 3.61
CA GLY A 351 3.84 23.32 4.50
C GLY A 351 2.76 23.57 5.55
N VAL A 352 1.84 22.61 5.74
CA VAL A 352 0.86 22.67 6.84
C VAL A 352 1.59 22.39 8.15
N GLY A 353 1.76 23.40 8.99
CA GLY A 353 2.38 23.23 10.30
C GLY A 353 1.44 22.56 11.31
N MET A 354 1.93 21.56 12.02
CA MET A 354 1.23 20.90 13.13
C MET A 354 2.13 20.89 14.37
N SER A 355 1.56 21.20 15.54
CA SER A 355 2.28 21.19 16.81
C SER A 355 1.51 20.44 17.88
N PHE A 356 2.19 19.57 18.62
CA PHE A 356 1.64 18.83 19.76
C PHE A 356 2.45 19.19 21.02
N TRP A 357 1.74 19.49 22.11
CA TRP A 357 2.30 19.97 23.38
C TRP A 357 1.62 19.28 24.57
#